data_AF-A5A4Z6-F1
#
_entry.id   AF-A5A4Z6-F1
#
_cell.length_a   1.000
_cell.length_b   1.000
_cell.length_c   1.000
_cell.angle_alpha   90.00
_cell.angle_beta   90.00
_cell.angle_gamma   90.00
#
_symmetry.space_group_name_H-M   'P 1'
#
loop_
_entity.id
_entity.type
_entity.pdbx_description
1 polymer ?
#
loop_
_entity_poly.entity_id
_entity_poly.type
_entity_poly.pdbx_seq_one_letter_code
_entity_poly.pdbx_strand_id
1 'polypeptide(L)'
;VPNSSPTAASVSTDIYGQAIYEACQTILKRLEPFKRKNPDGSWEDWVMAAYQDRVSLSATGFYRTPNLGYSFETNSGNAFHYFTYGVACSEVEIDCLTGDHKNLRTDIVMDVGSSLNPAIDIGQVEGAFVQGLGLFTLEELHYSPEGSLHTRGPSTYKIPAFGSIPTEFRVSLLRDCPNKKAIYASKAVGEPPLFLGASIFFAIKDAIRAARAQHTDNKIKELFRLDSPATPEKIRNACVDKFTTLCVTCVPENCKPWSLRV
;
A
#
# COMPACT_ATOMS: atom_id res chain seq x y z
N VAL A 1 5.84 26.67 -7.56
CA VAL A 1 5.46 26.74 -6.13
C VAL A 1 6.72 26.49 -5.31
N PRO A 2 7.25 27.48 -4.57
CA PRO A 2 8.47 27.30 -3.77
C PRO A 2 8.18 26.51 -2.48
N ASN A 3 9.22 25.99 -1.84
CA ASN A 3 9.17 25.34 -0.53
C ASN A 3 8.15 24.18 -0.43
N SER A 4 7.94 23.44 -1.52
CA SER A 4 7.06 22.28 -1.54
C SER A 4 7.64 21.14 -0.70
N SER A 5 6.78 20.51 0.11
CA SER A 5 7.08 19.23 0.74
C SER A 5 7.28 18.12 -0.31
N PRO A 6 7.98 17.02 0.02
CA PRO A 6 8.02 15.85 -0.86
C PRO A 6 6.61 15.31 -1.12
N THR A 7 6.42 14.71 -2.30
CA THR A 7 5.17 14.02 -2.66
C THR A 7 5.17 12.64 -2.01
N ALA A 8 4.67 12.57 -0.77
CA ALA A 8 4.77 11.38 0.09
C ALA A 8 3.60 11.30 1.10
N ALA A 9 3.63 10.28 1.96
CA ALA A 9 2.68 10.05 3.06
C ALA A 9 1.21 9.93 2.63
N SER A 10 0.96 9.61 1.35
CA SER A 10 -0.36 9.47 0.74
C SER A 10 -1.27 10.72 0.78
N VAL A 11 -0.78 11.89 1.21
CA VAL A 11 -1.60 13.10 1.43
C VAL A 11 -1.55 14.10 0.28
N SER A 12 -0.87 13.79 -0.82
CA SER A 12 -0.66 14.77 -1.90
C SER A 12 -1.97 15.23 -2.54
N THR A 13 -2.91 14.32 -2.78
CA THR A 13 -4.27 14.65 -3.22
C THR A 13 -4.98 15.59 -2.26
N ASP A 14 -4.87 15.34 -0.95
CA ASP A 14 -5.52 16.14 0.08
C ASP A 14 -4.97 17.57 0.13
N ILE A 15 -3.65 17.72 0.27
CA ILE A 15 -3.03 19.02 0.52
C ILE A 15 -3.00 19.88 -0.74
N TYR A 16 -2.66 19.30 -1.89
CA TYR A 16 -2.62 20.04 -3.15
C TYR A 16 -4.01 20.24 -3.72
N GLY A 17 -4.94 19.31 -3.52
CA GLY A 17 -6.35 19.49 -3.88
C GLY A 17 -6.96 20.70 -3.16
N GLN A 18 -6.71 20.86 -1.86
CA GLN A 18 -7.15 22.04 -1.10
C GLN A 18 -6.43 23.32 -1.53
N ALA A 19 -5.11 23.29 -1.76
CA ALA A 19 -4.38 24.46 -2.23
C ALA A 19 -4.87 24.94 -3.61
N ILE A 20 -5.16 24.03 -4.53
CA ILE A 20 -5.77 24.32 -5.84
C ILE A 20 -7.18 24.88 -5.65
N TYR A 21 -7.99 24.25 -4.80
CA TYR A 21 -9.34 24.70 -4.50
C TYR A 21 -9.36 26.16 -4.02
N GLU A 22 -8.49 26.55 -3.08
CA GLU A 22 -8.39 27.93 -2.59
C GLU A 22 -7.98 28.94 -3.68
N ALA A 23 -7.06 28.56 -4.57
CA ALA A 23 -6.69 29.39 -5.72
C ALA A 23 -7.89 29.60 -6.66
N CYS A 24 -8.63 28.53 -6.97
CA CYS A 24 -9.85 28.59 -7.77
C CYS A 24 -10.94 29.45 -7.11
N GLN A 25 -11.17 29.31 -5.80
CA GLN A 25 -12.13 30.14 -5.06
C GLN A 25 -11.78 31.62 -5.12
N THR A 26 -10.49 31.95 -5.04
CA THR A 26 -10.02 33.34 -5.18
C THR A 26 -10.31 33.89 -6.56
N ILE A 27 -10.06 33.12 -7.62
CA ILE A 27 -10.38 33.51 -9.01
C ILE A 27 -11.89 33.67 -9.19
N LEU A 28 -12.70 32.71 -8.73
CA LEU A 28 -14.16 32.76 -8.83
C LEU A 28 -14.75 33.99 -8.13
N LYS A 29 -14.28 34.33 -6.92
CA LYS A 29 -14.71 35.54 -6.20
C LYS A 29 -14.40 36.83 -6.97
N ARG A 30 -13.25 36.87 -7.66
CA ARG A 30 -12.87 38.01 -8.51
C ARG A 30 -13.71 38.10 -9.77
N LEU A 31 -14.13 36.96 -10.33
CA LEU A 31 -14.96 36.87 -11.53
C LEU A 31 -16.47 37.06 -11.27
N GLU A 32 -16.92 36.88 -10.02
CA GLU A 32 -18.34 36.96 -9.63
C GLU A 32 -19.07 38.24 -10.11
N PRO A 33 -18.47 39.46 -10.04
CA PRO A 33 -19.13 40.66 -10.57
C PRO A 33 -19.39 40.61 -12.08
N PHE A 34 -18.50 39.99 -12.86
CA PHE A 34 -18.60 39.89 -14.32
C PHE A 34 -19.62 38.83 -14.72
N LYS A 35 -19.63 37.70 -14.00
CA LYS A 35 -20.64 36.66 -14.16
C LYS A 35 -22.04 37.17 -13.85
N ARG A 36 -22.24 37.95 -12.78
CA ARG A 36 -23.56 38.53 -12.46
C ARG A 36 -24.03 39.57 -13.48
N LYS A 37 -23.11 40.31 -14.10
CA LYS A 37 -23.45 41.28 -15.16
C LYS A 37 -23.82 40.60 -16.48
N ASN A 38 -23.23 39.44 -16.76
CA ASN A 38 -23.49 38.66 -17.98
C ASN A 38 -23.64 37.16 -17.64
N PRO A 39 -24.77 36.74 -17.04
CA PRO A 39 -24.94 35.38 -16.53
C PRO A 39 -24.94 34.30 -17.63
N ASP A 40 -25.35 34.66 -18.85
CA ASP A 40 -25.37 33.76 -20.01
C ASP A 40 -24.05 33.79 -20.81
N GLY A 41 -23.07 34.59 -20.37
CA GLY A 41 -21.76 34.69 -20.99
C GLY A 41 -20.92 33.43 -20.86
N SER A 42 -19.96 33.27 -21.77
CA SER A 42 -18.95 32.23 -21.69
C SER A 42 -17.88 32.54 -20.63
N TRP A 43 -17.06 31.55 -20.29
CA TRP A 43 -15.88 31.74 -19.44
C TRP A 43 -14.95 32.81 -20.04
N GLU A 44 -14.75 32.76 -21.35
CA GLU A 44 -13.91 33.68 -22.12
C GLU A 44 -14.42 35.12 -22.01
N ASP A 45 -15.75 35.33 -22.06
CA ASP A 45 -16.37 36.65 -21.90
C ASP A 45 -16.07 37.24 -20.52
N TRP A 46 -16.26 36.46 -19.45
CA TRP A 46 -16.02 36.92 -18.08
C TRP A 46 -14.54 37.23 -17.84
N VAL A 47 -13.65 36.39 -18.35
CA VAL A 47 -12.19 36.59 -18.26
C VAL A 47 -11.75 37.84 -19.01
N MET A 48 -12.24 38.05 -20.24
CA MET A 48 -11.90 39.22 -21.03
C MET A 48 -12.43 40.51 -20.39
N ALA A 49 -13.67 40.48 -19.88
CA ALA A 49 -14.24 41.62 -19.16
C ALA A 49 -13.44 41.96 -17.89
N ALA A 50 -13.02 40.95 -17.12
CA ALA A 50 -12.17 41.14 -15.95
C ALA A 50 -10.80 41.72 -16.30
N TYR A 51 -10.20 41.27 -17.40
CA TYR A 51 -8.95 41.84 -17.91
C TYR A 51 -9.10 43.32 -18.29
N GLN A 52 -10.15 43.67 -19.04
CA GLN A 52 -10.44 45.07 -19.42
C GLN A 52 -10.68 45.97 -18.20
N ASP A 53 -11.28 45.43 -17.15
CA ASP A 53 -11.51 46.13 -15.88
C ASP A 53 -10.29 46.05 -14.92
N ARG A 54 -9.14 45.56 -15.40
CA ARG A 54 -7.86 45.45 -14.68
C ARG A 54 -7.93 44.62 -13.39
N VAL A 55 -8.79 43.61 -13.37
CA VAL A 55 -8.88 42.63 -12.28
C VAL A 55 -7.84 41.53 -12.49
N SER A 56 -7.03 41.25 -11.47
CA SER A 56 -5.98 40.23 -11.55
C SER A 56 -6.54 38.81 -11.69
N LEU A 57 -6.11 38.10 -12.73
CA LEU A 57 -6.47 36.70 -13.04
C LEU A 57 -5.42 35.68 -12.56
N SER A 58 -4.43 36.12 -11.77
CA SER A 58 -3.45 35.24 -11.13
C SER A 58 -3.69 35.19 -9.63
N ALA A 59 -3.71 33.98 -9.07
CA ALA A 59 -3.92 33.75 -7.64
C ALA A 59 -3.05 32.59 -7.14
N THR A 60 -2.59 32.71 -5.90
CA THR A 60 -2.00 31.60 -5.15
C THR A 60 -3.05 31.03 -4.21
N GLY A 61 -2.96 29.73 -3.94
CA GLY A 61 -3.73 29.06 -2.90
C GLY A 61 -2.79 28.32 -1.96
N PHE A 62 -3.23 28.14 -0.72
CA PHE A 62 -2.42 27.56 0.33
C PHE A 62 -3.29 26.75 1.28
N TYR A 63 -2.78 25.61 1.74
CA TYR A 63 -3.47 24.75 2.70
C TYR A 63 -2.53 24.32 3.81
N ARG A 64 -3.06 24.26 5.03
CA ARG A 64 -2.37 23.74 6.21
C ARG A 64 -3.31 22.82 6.96
N THR A 65 -2.97 21.54 7.05
CA THR A 65 -3.79 20.55 7.78
C THR A 65 -3.96 21.00 9.24
N PRO A 66 -5.20 21.18 9.72
CA PRO A 66 -5.43 21.69 11.06
C PRO A 66 -5.26 20.59 12.11
N ASN A 67 -5.05 21.00 13.38
CA ASN A 67 -5.13 20.15 14.56
C ASN A 67 -4.18 18.94 14.60
N LEU A 68 -3.01 19.03 13.96
CA LEU A 68 -1.92 18.07 14.11
C LEU A 68 -0.91 18.55 15.16
N GLY A 69 -0.39 17.64 15.97
CA GLY A 69 0.57 17.95 17.03
C GLY A 69 0.62 16.87 18.11
N TYR A 70 1.27 15.75 17.79
CA TYR A 70 1.49 14.67 18.74
C TYR A 70 2.78 14.88 19.55
N SER A 71 2.73 14.62 20.85
CA SER A 71 3.86 14.72 21.77
C SER A 71 4.22 13.34 22.30
N PHE A 72 5.49 12.94 22.09
CA PHE A 72 6.01 11.67 22.61
C PHE A 72 6.16 11.69 24.14
N GLU A 73 6.50 12.84 24.74
CA GLU A 73 6.66 12.97 26.20
C GLU A 73 5.34 12.75 26.95
N THR A 74 4.24 13.25 26.40
CA THR A 74 2.92 13.17 27.03
C THR A 74 2.04 12.07 26.46
N ASN A 75 2.50 11.38 25.41
CA ASN A 75 1.74 10.38 24.65
C ASN A 75 0.33 10.86 24.27
N SER A 76 0.23 12.12 23.81
CA SER A 76 -1.05 12.78 23.56
C SER A 76 -0.99 13.76 22.39
N GLY A 77 -2.16 14.09 21.84
CA GLY A 77 -2.31 14.91 20.63
C GLY A 77 -2.58 14.08 19.37
N ASN A 78 -2.97 14.75 18.28
CA ASN A 78 -3.29 14.05 17.03
C ASN A 78 -2.02 13.89 16.18
N ALA A 79 -1.60 12.64 15.96
CA ALA A 79 -0.53 12.31 15.01
C ALA A 79 -1.04 12.31 13.56
N PHE A 80 -2.29 11.90 13.36
CA PHE A 80 -2.91 11.73 12.05
C PHE A 80 -4.21 12.54 11.96
N HIS A 81 -4.52 13.02 10.75
CA HIS A 81 -5.75 13.79 10.51
C HIS A 81 -6.97 12.87 10.45
N TYR A 82 -6.84 11.73 9.78
CA TYR A 82 -7.82 10.64 9.72
C TYR A 82 -7.11 9.31 9.44
N PHE A 83 -7.88 8.23 9.39
CA PHE A 83 -7.39 6.90 9.03
C PHE A 83 -8.13 6.36 7.81
N THR A 84 -7.39 5.64 6.97
CA THR A 84 -7.90 4.84 5.85
C THR A 84 -7.99 3.39 6.32
N TYR A 85 -9.12 2.72 6.05
CA TYR A 85 -9.40 1.38 6.56
C TYR A 85 -9.62 0.40 5.42
N GLY A 86 -9.24 -0.86 5.61
CA GLY A 86 -9.49 -1.89 4.62
C GLY A 86 -9.33 -3.28 5.20
N VAL A 87 -9.86 -4.25 4.47
CA VAL A 87 -9.76 -5.67 4.78
C VAL A 87 -9.42 -6.42 3.50
N ALA A 88 -8.57 -7.44 3.61
CA ALA A 88 -8.34 -8.40 2.55
C ALA A 88 -8.48 -9.83 3.08
N CYS A 89 -9.09 -10.69 2.28
CA CYS A 89 -9.15 -12.13 2.46
C CYS A 89 -8.42 -12.77 1.29
N SER A 90 -7.50 -13.69 1.56
CA SER A 90 -6.71 -14.36 0.54
C SER A 90 -6.69 -15.86 0.77
N GLU A 91 -6.66 -16.60 -0.34
CA GLU A 91 -6.62 -18.05 -0.39
C GLU A 91 -5.45 -18.52 -1.25
N VAL A 92 -4.72 -19.54 -0.79
CA VAL A 92 -3.53 -20.07 -1.46
C VAL A 92 -3.52 -21.59 -1.45
N GLU A 93 -2.82 -22.17 -2.42
CA GLU A 93 -2.44 -23.59 -2.44
C GLU A 93 -0.92 -23.67 -2.39
N ILE A 94 -0.36 -24.50 -1.50
CA ILE A 94 1.09 -24.73 -1.40
C ILE A 94 1.45 -26.13 -1.87
N ASP A 95 2.57 -26.26 -2.56
CA ASP A 95 3.22 -27.54 -2.81
C ASP A 95 4.19 -27.85 -1.66
N CYS A 96 3.80 -28.79 -0.79
CA CYS A 96 4.58 -29.17 0.38
C CYS A 96 5.93 -29.85 0.03
N LEU A 97 6.09 -30.36 -1.19
CA LEU A 97 7.31 -31.05 -1.63
C LEU A 97 8.35 -30.10 -2.24
N THR A 98 7.91 -28.98 -2.82
CA THR A 98 8.78 -28.02 -3.51
C THR A 98 8.87 -26.66 -2.81
N GLY A 99 7.85 -26.28 -2.04
CA GLY A 99 7.71 -24.95 -1.44
C GLY A 99 7.05 -23.93 -2.37
N ASP A 100 6.68 -24.30 -3.60
CA ASP A 100 5.93 -23.42 -4.50
C ASP A 100 4.52 -23.12 -3.93
N HIS A 101 3.90 -22.04 -4.39
CA HIS A 101 2.52 -21.73 -4.04
C HIS A 101 1.78 -21.00 -5.15
N LYS A 102 0.46 -21.15 -5.17
CA LYS A 102 -0.46 -20.41 -6.04
C LYS A 102 -1.37 -19.53 -5.21
N ASN A 103 -1.53 -18.29 -5.66
CA ASN A 103 -2.52 -17.36 -5.13
C ASN A 103 -3.84 -17.64 -5.85
N LEU A 104 -4.76 -18.34 -5.18
CA LEU A 104 -6.01 -18.78 -5.78
C LEU A 104 -6.97 -17.59 -5.91
N ARG A 105 -7.17 -16.87 -4.81
CA ARG A 105 -8.14 -15.77 -4.76
C ARG A 105 -7.77 -14.72 -3.73
N THR A 106 -8.08 -13.46 -4.02
CA THR A 106 -8.09 -12.36 -3.06
C THR A 106 -9.33 -11.49 -3.23
N ASP A 107 -9.99 -11.18 -2.12
CA ASP A 107 -11.06 -10.17 -2.02
C ASP A 107 -10.61 -9.01 -1.13
N ILE A 108 -10.71 -7.78 -1.64
CA ILE A 108 -10.38 -6.55 -0.92
C ILE A 108 -11.60 -5.65 -0.82
N VAL A 109 -11.84 -5.11 0.39
CA VAL A 109 -12.77 -4.00 0.61
C VAL A 109 -12.00 -2.85 1.23
N MET A 110 -12.02 -1.68 0.57
CA MET A 110 -11.26 -0.50 0.98
C MET A 110 -12.18 0.70 1.23
N ASP A 111 -12.05 1.34 2.40
CA ASP A 111 -12.67 2.63 2.70
C ASP A 111 -11.74 3.76 2.25
N VAL A 112 -12.04 4.29 1.06
CA VAL A 112 -11.35 5.44 0.45
C VAL A 112 -12.19 6.72 0.49
N GLY A 113 -13.21 6.76 1.34
CA GLY A 113 -14.16 7.87 1.37
C GLY A 113 -15.03 7.95 0.10
N SER A 114 -15.37 9.17 -0.28
CA SER A 114 -15.91 9.49 -1.61
C SER A 114 -14.76 9.67 -2.59
N SER A 115 -14.38 8.58 -3.26
CA SER A 115 -13.29 8.56 -4.25
C SER A 115 -13.42 9.71 -5.25
N LEU A 116 -12.31 10.43 -5.49
CA LEU A 116 -12.26 11.47 -6.54
C LEU A 116 -12.21 10.85 -7.93
N ASN A 117 -11.54 9.70 -8.05
CA ASN A 117 -11.45 8.93 -9.28
C ASN A 117 -11.32 7.43 -8.93
N PRO A 118 -12.41 6.65 -9.05
CA PRO A 118 -12.40 5.26 -8.61
C PRO A 118 -11.45 4.38 -9.43
N ALA A 119 -11.17 4.72 -10.69
CA ALA A 119 -10.23 3.95 -11.52
C ALA A 119 -8.79 4.10 -11.00
N ILE A 120 -8.40 5.31 -10.58
CA ILE A 120 -7.07 5.56 -9.99
C ILE A 120 -6.96 4.91 -8.61
N ASP A 121 -7.98 5.06 -7.77
CA ASP A 121 -7.96 4.53 -6.42
C ASP A 121 -7.94 3.00 -6.40
N ILE A 122 -8.69 2.34 -7.29
CA ILE A 122 -8.60 0.88 -7.47
C ILE A 122 -7.20 0.47 -7.93
N GLY A 123 -6.61 1.18 -8.90
CA GLY A 123 -5.24 0.90 -9.35
C GLY A 123 -4.19 1.08 -8.24
N GLN A 124 -4.38 2.03 -7.32
CA GLN A 124 -3.53 2.18 -6.13
C GLN A 124 -3.71 1.00 -5.17
N VAL A 125 -4.96 0.56 -4.92
CA VAL A 125 -5.24 -0.60 -4.07
C VAL A 125 -4.58 -1.87 -4.63
N GLU A 126 -4.76 -2.16 -5.92
CA GLU A 126 -4.18 -3.32 -6.58
C GLU A 126 -2.66 -3.26 -6.58
N GLY A 127 -2.08 -2.13 -6.99
CA GLY A 127 -0.63 -1.95 -7.06
C GLY A 127 0.04 -2.08 -5.69
N ALA A 128 -0.50 -1.41 -4.66
CA ALA A 128 0.04 -1.48 -3.31
C ALA A 128 -0.13 -2.89 -2.73
N PHE A 129 -1.27 -3.55 -2.93
CA PHE A 129 -1.47 -4.94 -2.49
C PHE A 129 -0.43 -5.89 -3.11
N VAL A 130 -0.18 -5.78 -4.42
CA VAL A 130 0.79 -6.63 -5.12
C VAL A 130 2.22 -6.35 -4.64
N GLN A 131 2.58 -5.08 -4.36
CA GLN A 131 3.86 -4.76 -3.71
C GLN A 131 3.98 -5.39 -2.31
N GLY A 132 2.91 -5.36 -1.53
CA GLY A 132 2.84 -6.05 -0.24
C GLY A 132 2.98 -7.57 -0.38
N LEU A 133 2.31 -8.18 -1.35
CA LEU A 133 2.45 -9.60 -1.68
C LEU A 133 3.92 -9.91 -1.97
N GLY A 134 4.58 -9.13 -2.81
CA GLY A 134 6.01 -9.27 -3.11
C GLY A 134 6.87 -9.22 -1.85
N LEU A 135 6.72 -8.16 -1.05
CA LEU A 135 7.41 -7.96 0.23
C LEU A 135 7.29 -9.16 1.18
N PHE A 136 6.10 -9.76 1.28
CA PHE A 136 5.86 -10.83 2.23
C PHE A 136 6.13 -12.24 1.71
N THR A 137 6.34 -12.45 0.40
CA THR A 137 6.37 -13.82 -0.17
C THR A 137 7.49 -14.09 -1.17
N LEU A 138 8.01 -13.08 -1.88
CA LEU A 138 8.92 -13.29 -3.02
C LEU A 138 10.22 -12.49 -2.90
N GLU A 139 10.13 -11.23 -2.50
CA GLU A 139 11.21 -10.27 -2.57
C GLU A 139 12.19 -10.48 -1.40
N GLU A 140 13.33 -11.13 -1.68
CA GLU A 140 14.37 -11.39 -0.69
C GLU A 140 15.71 -10.78 -1.13
N LEU A 141 16.36 -10.08 -0.19
CA LEU A 141 17.71 -9.55 -0.37
C LEU A 141 18.71 -10.46 0.33
N HIS A 142 19.68 -10.98 -0.41
CA HIS A 142 20.74 -11.81 0.17
C HIS A 142 22.03 -11.00 0.33
N TYR A 143 22.61 -11.06 1.53
CA TYR A 143 23.87 -10.41 1.87
C TYR A 143 24.90 -11.44 2.32
N SER A 144 26.16 -11.23 1.96
CA SER A 144 27.28 -12.00 2.50
C SER A 144 27.47 -11.70 4.00
N PRO A 145 28.19 -12.56 4.76
CA PRO A 145 28.53 -12.28 6.16
C PRO A 145 29.26 -10.94 6.36
N GLU A 146 29.97 -10.46 5.34
CA GLU A 146 30.69 -9.18 5.33
C GLU A 146 29.82 -7.99 4.89
N GLY A 147 28.52 -8.20 4.67
CA GLY A 147 27.56 -7.14 4.31
C GLY A 147 27.47 -6.83 2.82
N SER A 148 28.04 -7.68 1.94
CA SER A 148 27.96 -7.46 0.49
C SER A 148 26.63 -7.94 -0.08
N LEU A 149 25.86 -7.06 -0.73
CA LEU A 149 24.61 -7.44 -1.41
C LEU A 149 24.89 -8.37 -2.61
N HIS A 150 24.21 -9.51 -2.68
CA HIS A 150 24.28 -10.46 -3.80
C HIS A 150 23.18 -10.21 -4.85
N THR A 151 21.96 -9.90 -4.41
CA THR A 151 20.77 -9.72 -5.27
C THR A 151 20.72 -8.32 -5.88
N ARG A 152 21.52 -8.09 -6.94
CA ARG A 152 21.75 -6.75 -7.54
C ARG A 152 20.92 -6.46 -8.81
N GLY A 153 19.89 -7.24 -9.09
CA GLY A 153 19.06 -7.01 -10.28
C GLY A 153 17.93 -8.03 -10.43
N PRO A 154 17.06 -7.88 -11.46
CA PRO A 154 15.85 -8.70 -11.62
C PRO A 154 16.14 -10.18 -11.89
N SER A 155 17.38 -10.53 -12.28
CA SER A 155 17.82 -11.92 -12.40
C SER A 155 17.87 -12.63 -11.04
N THR A 156 18.04 -11.91 -9.94
CA THR A 156 18.23 -12.46 -8.58
C THR A 156 17.30 -11.86 -7.52
N TYR A 157 16.77 -10.65 -7.71
CA TYR A 157 15.71 -10.05 -6.92
C TYR A 157 14.37 -10.16 -7.65
N LYS A 158 13.41 -10.89 -7.07
CA LYS A 158 12.18 -11.30 -7.76
C LYS A 158 10.98 -10.53 -7.24
N ILE A 159 10.59 -9.49 -7.97
CA ILE A 159 9.30 -8.83 -7.78
C ILE A 159 8.15 -9.73 -8.31
N PRO A 160 6.90 -9.51 -7.87
CA PRO A 160 5.74 -10.16 -8.46
C PRO A 160 5.68 -9.97 -9.98
N ALA A 161 5.43 -11.07 -10.69
CA ALA A 161 5.19 -11.07 -12.13
C ALA A 161 3.68 -11.23 -12.42
N PHE A 162 3.30 -11.24 -13.70
CA PHE A 162 1.91 -11.50 -14.12
C PHE A 162 1.35 -12.81 -13.57
N GLY A 163 2.18 -13.85 -13.45
CA GLY A 163 1.76 -15.14 -12.89
C GLY A 163 1.71 -15.19 -11.36
N SER A 164 2.12 -14.12 -10.67
CA SER A 164 2.18 -14.06 -9.20
C SER A 164 0.89 -13.50 -8.57
N ILE A 165 0.05 -12.82 -9.35
CA ILE A 165 -1.19 -12.23 -8.83
C ILE A 165 -2.24 -13.32 -8.51
N PRO A 166 -3.22 -13.03 -7.63
CA PRO A 166 -4.33 -13.94 -7.40
C PRO A 166 -5.10 -14.24 -8.69
N THR A 167 -5.44 -15.50 -8.93
CA THR A 167 -6.18 -15.92 -10.14
C THR A 167 -7.55 -15.27 -10.20
N GLU A 168 -8.24 -15.22 -9.07
CA GLU A 168 -9.43 -14.41 -8.87
C GLU A 168 -9.09 -13.20 -7.97
N PHE A 169 -9.14 -11.99 -8.53
CA PHE A 169 -8.79 -10.78 -7.79
C PHE A 169 -9.95 -9.79 -7.82
N ARG A 170 -10.54 -9.52 -6.65
CA ARG A 170 -11.73 -8.65 -6.50
C ARG A 170 -11.40 -7.47 -5.59
N VAL A 171 -11.68 -6.26 -6.06
CA VAL A 171 -11.53 -5.03 -5.28
C VAL A 171 -12.86 -4.30 -5.23
N SER A 172 -13.29 -3.90 -4.03
CA SER A 172 -14.50 -3.12 -3.79
C SER A 172 -14.17 -1.90 -2.94
N LEU A 173 -14.74 -0.75 -3.30
CA LEU A 173 -14.68 0.47 -2.49
C LEU A 173 -15.91 0.55 -1.59
N LEU A 174 -15.72 0.85 -0.31
CA LEU A 174 -16.81 0.93 0.66
C LEU A 174 -17.78 2.04 0.25
N ARG A 175 -19.06 1.70 0.10
CA ARG A 175 -20.10 2.64 -0.33
C ARG A 175 -20.52 3.55 0.82
N ASP A 176 -21.03 4.73 0.46
CA ASP A 176 -21.73 5.65 1.37
C ASP A 176 -20.92 6.04 2.63
N CYS A 177 -19.59 6.18 2.48
CA CYS A 177 -18.67 6.44 3.59
C CYS A 177 -17.90 7.79 3.45
N PRO A 178 -18.56 8.96 3.35
CA PRO A 178 -17.87 10.23 3.08
C PRO A 178 -16.94 10.67 4.22
N ASN A 179 -15.73 11.16 3.88
CA ASN A 179 -14.77 11.70 4.83
C ASN A 179 -14.76 13.24 4.88
N LYS A 180 -15.49 13.84 5.83
CA LYS A 180 -15.54 15.31 6.02
C LYS A 180 -14.20 16.03 6.26
N LYS A 181 -13.08 15.31 6.43
CA LYS A 181 -11.78 15.88 6.79
C LYS A 181 -10.88 16.21 5.60
N ALA A 182 -11.18 15.70 4.40
CA ALA A 182 -10.38 15.91 3.19
C ALA A 182 -11.22 16.50 2.04
N ILE A 183 -10.54 16.87 0.95
CA ILE A 183 -11.16 17.50 -0.21
C ILE A 183 -12.24 16.58 -0.82
N TYR A 184 -13.42 17.13 -1.11
CA TYR A 184 -14.58 16.43 -1.67
C TYR A 184 -14.91 15.07 -1.02
N ALA A 185 -14.68 14.97 0.29
CA ALA A 185 -14.96 13.78 1.08
C ALA A 185 -14.12 12.52 0.77
N SER A 186 -12.98 12.66 0.07
CA SER A 186 -12.08 11.56 -0.28
C SER A 186 -11.19 11.09 0.89
N LYS A 187 -10.39 10.03 0.68
CA LYS A 187 -9.30 9.63 1.57
C LYS A 187 -8.04 9.24 0.78
N ALA A 188 -6.90 9.34 1.45
CA ALA A 188 -5.61 8.85 1.02
C ALA A 188 -5.62 7.33 0.79
N VAL A 189 -5.04 6.87 -0.33
CA VAL A 189 -5.08 5.45 -0.77
C VAL A 189 -3.73 4.87 -1.18
N GLY A 190 -2.67 5.66 -1.33
CA GLY A 190 -1.41 5.18 -1.92
C GLY A 190 -0.70 4.07 -1.12
N GLU A 191 -0.40 4.34 0.15
CA GLU A 191 0.29 3.39 1.05
C GLU A 191 -0.65 2.44 1.82
N PRO A 192 -1.85 2.85 2.29
CA PRO A 192 -2.68 2.02 3.17
C PRO A 192 -2.94 0.57 2.70
N PRO A 193 -3.18 0.28 1.40
CA PRO A 193 -3.49 -1.07 0.94
C PRO A 193 -2.29 -2.01 0.91
N LEU A 194 -1.05 -1.52 1.07
CA LEU A 194 0.15 -2.35 0.97
C LEU A 194 0.16 -3.49 2.01
N PHE A 195 -0.19 -3.19 3.25
CA PHE A 195 -0.19 -4.18 4.31
C PHE A 195 -1.22 -5.31 4.08
N LEU A 196 -2.25 -5.07 3.26
CA LEU A 196 -3.25 -6.10 2.93
C LEU A 196 -2.63 -7.31 2.20
N GLY A 197 -1.48 -7.14 1.53
CA GLY A 197 -0.70 -8.24 0.97
C GLY A 197 -0.26 -9.28 2.01
N ALA A 198 -0.17 -8.93 3.30
CA ALA A 198 0.12 -9.87 4.38
C ALA A 198 -0.96 -10.96 4.54
N SER A 199 -2.17 -10.75 4.02
CA SER A 199 -3.21 -11.80 3.97
C SER A 199 -2.73 -13.06 3.24
N ILE A 200 -1.93 -12.91 2.18
CA ILE A 200 -1.32 -14.04 1.45
C ILE A 200 -0.31 -14.77 2.35
N PHE A 201 0.55 -14.03 3.05
CA PHE A 201 1.51 -14.60 3.99
C PHE A 201 0.83 -15.43 5.08
N PHE A 202 -0.27 -14.92 5.66
CA PHE A 202 -1.00 -15.66 6.69
C PHE A 202 -1.80 -16.84 6.12
N ALA A 203 -2.28 -16.76 4.86
CA ALA A 203 -2.88 -17.90 4.16
C ALA A 203 -1.85 -19.03 3.93
N ILE A 204 -0.63 -18.67 3.48
CA ILE A 204 0.50 -19.62 3.36
C ILE A 204 0.81 -20.24 4.73
N LYS A 205 0.88 -19.41 5.79
CA LYS A 205 1.13 -19.89 7.15
C LYS A 205 0.05 -20.87 7.62
N ASP A 206 -1.21 -20.64 7.27
CA ASP A 206 -2.30 -21.55 7.59
C ASP A 206 -2.20 -22.88 6.84
N ALA A 207 -1.89 -22.84 5.54
CA ALA A 207 -1.65 -24.04 4.73
C ALA A 207 -0.48 -24.89 5.29
N ILE A 208 0.62 -24.24 5.72
CA ILE A 208 1.74 -24.92 6.38
C ILE A 208 1.29 -25.59 7.69
N ARG A 209 0.42 -24.95 8.49
CA ARG A 209 -0.11 -25.57 9.72
C ARG A 209 -0.88 -26.84 9.41
N ALA A 210 -1.70 -26.83 8.36
CA ALA A 210 -2.45 -28.00 7.92
C ALA A 210 -1.50 -29.13 7.50
N ALA A 211 -0.43 -28.82 6.75
CA ALA A 211 0.59 -29.80 6.36
C ALA A 211 1.34 -30.39 7.58
N ARG A 212 1.70 -29.56 8.57
CA ARG A 212 2.37 -30.01 9.80
C ARG A 212 1.51 -30.95 10.64
N ALA A 213 0.20 -30.66 10.74
CA ALA A 213 -0.75 -31.52 11.43
C ALA A 213 -0.89 -32.90 10.79
N GLN A 214 -0.56 -33.04 9.50
CA GLN A 214 -0.60 -34.30 8.78
C GLN A 214 0.67 -35.14 8.93
N HIS A 215 1.85 -34.51 9.01
CA HIS A 215 3.13 -35.22 8.84
C HIS A 215 4.18 -34.98 9.93
N THR A 216 4.06 -33.93 10.74
CA THR A 216 5.10 -33.52 11.70
C THR A 216 4.78 -34.00 13.10
N ASP A 217 3.68 -33.53 13.68
CA ASP A 217 3.21 -33.97 14.99
C ASP A 217 1.69 -33.80 15.15
N ASN A 218 1.11 -34.49 16.14
CA ASN A 218 -0.30 -34.33 16.50
C ASN A 218 -0.53 -33.13 17.46
N LYS A 219 0.45 -32.23 17.64
CA LYS A 219 0.34 -31.08 18.57
C LYS A 219 -0.25 -29.89 17.83
N ILE A 220 -1.57 -29.91 17.70
CA ILE A 220 -2.41 -28.86 17.08
C ILE A 220 -2.13 -27.44 17.63
N LYS A 221 -1.52 -27.30 18.82
CA LYS A 221 -1.20 -26.03 19.49
C LYS A 221 0.26 -25.56 19.32
N GLU A 222 1.09 -26.25 18.55
CA GLU A 222 2.47 -25.84 18.35
C GLU A 222 2.54 -24.49 17.61
N LEU A 223 3.33 -23.56 18.16
CA LEU A 223 3.59 -22.26 17.56
C LEU A 223 4.91 -22.33 16.78
N PHE A 224 4.83 -22.48 15.47
CA PHE A 224 6.03 -22.41 14.62
C PHE A 224 6.28 -20.96 14.15
N ARG A 225 7.56 -20.60 14.13
CA ARG A 225 8.04 -19.33 13.59
C ARG A 225 8.12 -19.43 12.07
N LEU A 226 7.54 -18.45 11.38
CA LEU A 226 7.71 -18.22 9.95
C LEU A 226 8.04 -16.74 9.82
N ASP A 227 9.24 -16.43 9.35
CA ASP A 227 9.67 -15.05 9.11
C ASP A 227 9.33 -14.62 7.68
N SER A 228 9.09 -13.32 7.48
CA SER A 228 8.94 -12.73 6.15
C SER A 228 10.31 -12.54 5.48
N PRO A 229 10.42 -12.66 4.15
CA PRO A 229 9.40 -13.15 3.21
C PRO A 229 9.22 -14.68 3.33
N ALA A 230 7.98 -15.17 3.22
CA ALA A 230 7.66 -16.61 3.16
C ALA A 230 8.03 -17.21 1.79
N THR A 231 9.33 -17.24 1.50
CA THR A 231 9.88 -17.78 0.25
C THR A 231 9.69 -19.30 0.16
N PRO A 232 9.81 -19.89 -1.05
CA PRO A 232 9.70 -21.34 -1.21
C PRO A 232 10.62 -22.15 -0.29
N GLU A 233 11.83 -21.65 -0.01
CA GLU A 233 12.73 -22.23 0.99
C GLU A 233 12.05 -22.36 2.37
N LYS A 234 11.47 -21.27 2.87
CA LYS A 234 10.84 -21.24 4.20
C LYS A 234 9.57 -22.07 4.25
N ILE A 235 8.77 -22.06 3.17
CA ILE A 235 7.57 -22.90 3.04
C ILE A 235 7.97 -24.37 3.09
N ARG A 236 8.93 -24.79 2.25
CA ARG A 236 9.37 -26.19 2.17
C ARG A 236 9.96 -26.69 3.48
N ASN A 237 10.82 -25.89 4.10
CA ASN A 237 11.48 -26.24 5.36
C ASN A 237 10.49 -26.33 6.54
N ALA A 238 9.39 -25.57 6.50
CA ALA A 238 8.37 -25.60 7.55
C ALA A 238 7.42 -26.81 7.42
N CYS A 239 7.25 -27.36 6.22
CA CYS A 239 6.52 -28.60 5.94
C CYS A 239 7.38 -29.84 6.27
N VAL A 240 7.66 -30.02 7.56
CA VAL A 240 8.55 -31.09 8.05
C VAL A 240 7.95 -32.47 7.77
N ASP A 241 8.74 -33.30 7.12
CA ASP A 241 8.40 -34.66 6.72
C ASP A 241 9.64 -35.60 6.79
N LYS A 242 9.46 -36.83 6.29
CA LYS A 242 10.52 -37.84 6.22
C LYS A 242 11.72 -37.40 5.38
N PHE A 243 11.54 -36.58 4.35
CA PHE A 243 12.61 -36.12 3.47
C PHE A 243 13.44 -35.04 4.16
N THR A 244 12.79 -34.06 4.78
CA THR A 244 13.51 -33.00 5.52
C THR A 244 14.34 -33.58 6.67
N THR A 245 13.83 -34.63 7.32
CA THR A 245 14.54 -35.31 8.42
C THR A 245 15.85 -35.95 7.96
N LEU A 246 15.91 -36.43 6.72
CA LEU A 246 17.12 -37.01 6.13
C LEU A 246 18.16 -35.95 5.73
N CYS A 247 17.75 -34.69 5.58
CA CYS A 247 18.58 -33.60 5.07
C CYS A 247 18.96 -32.57 6.14
N VAL A 248 18.63 -32.81 7.42
CA VAL A 248 18.97 -31.88 8.50
C VAL A 248 20.49 -31.74 8.59
N THR A 249 20.98 -30.54 8.34
CA THR A 249 22.40 -30.22 8.39
C THR A 249 22.87 -29.92 9.81
N CYS A 250 23.98 -30.52 10.21
CA CYS A 250 24.83 -29.97 11.27
C CYS A 250 25.76 -28.95 10.62
N VAL A 251 25.59 -27.66 10.89
CA VAL A 251 26.54 -26.63 10.43
C VAL A 251 27.82 -26.80 11.26
N PRO A 252 28.98 -27.13 10.66
CA PRO A 252 30.23 -27.23 11.42
C PRO A 252 30.64 -25.85 11.95
N GLU A 253 31.19 -25.78 13.16
CA GLU A 253 31.60 -24.52 13.83
C GLU A 253 32.54 -23.65 12.96
N ASN A 254 33.25 -24.23 11.99
CA ASN A 254 34.20 -23.54 11.12
C ASN A 254 33.64 -23.16 9.73
N CYS A 255 32.34 -23.35 9.47
CA CYS A 255 31.74 -23.04 8.18
C CYS A 255 31.13 -21.64 8.17
N LYS A 256 31.70 -20.72 7.37
CA LYS A 256 31.08 -19.42 7.11
C LYS A 256 29.89 -19.62 6.15
N PRO A 257 28.66 -19.23 6.53
CA PRO A 257 27.51 -19.37 5.64
C PRO A 257 27.65 -18.43 4.45
N TRP A 258 27.07 -18.81 3.31
CA TRP A 258 27.08 -17.97 2.11
C TRP A 258 26.24 -16.70 2.27
N SER A 259 25.11 -16.80 2.98
CA SER A 259 24.23 -15.66 3.28
C SER A 259 23.80 -15.62 4.74
N LEU A 260 23.66 -14.41 5.27
CA LEU A 260 23.07 -14.15 6.59
C LEU A 260 21.88 -13.21 6.45
N ARG A 261 20.89 -13.39 7.34
CA ARG A 261 19.85 -12.39 7.53
C ARG A 261 20.49 -11.18 8.21
N VAL A 262 20.37 -10.02 7.56
CA VAL A 262 20.76 -8.72 8.13
C VAL A 262 19.67 -8.18 9.04
#